data_AF-M6RFT1-F1
#
_entry.id   AF-M6RFT1-F1
#
_cell.length_a   1.000
_cell.length_b   1.000
_cell.length_c   1.000
_cell.angle_alpha   90.00
_cell.angle_beta   90.00
_cell.angle_gamma   90.00
#
_symmetry.space_group_name_H-M   'P 1'
#
loop_
_entity.id
_entity.type
_entity.pdbx_description
1 polymer ?
#
loop_
_entity_poly.entity_id
_entity_poly.type
_entity_poly.pdbx_seq_one_letter_code
_entity_poly.pdbx_strand_id
1 'polypeptide(L)' 'MNLPTTYKALELREYSENRNRANIVEKTIRPLKKGEVLIRMHSASINPSDLMFMRGLYGIKKNFR' A
#
# COMPACT_ATOMS: atom_id res chain seq x y z
N MET A 1 8.94 -1.09 24.80
CA MET A 1 8.01 -1.72 23.84
C MET A 1 8.77 -1.86 22.53
N ASN A 2 9.02 -3.07 22.04
CA ASN A 2 9.76 -3.28 20.80
C ASN A 2 8.81 -3.08 19.61
N LEU A 3 9.04 -2.02 18.84
CA LEU A 3 8.33 -1.81 17.57
C LEU A 3 8.89 -2.80 16.53
N PRO A 4 8.03 -3.38 15.66
CA PRO A 4 8.51 -4.19 14.55
C PRO A 4 9.35 -3.32 13.62
N THR A 5 10.37 -3.91 12.99
CA THR A 5 11.19 -3.23 11.97
C THR A 5 10.63 -3.41 10.56
N THR A 6 9.71 -4.36 10.38
CA THR A 6 9.04 -4.66 9.12
C THR A 6 7.52 -4.71 9.26
N TYR A 7 6.82 -4.63 8.14
CA TYR A 7 5.36 -4.77 8.05
C TYR A 7 4.96 -5.40 6.71
N LYS A 8 3.75 -5.97 6.66
CA LYS A 8 3.14 -6.47 5.43
C LYS A 8 2.26 -5.40 4.79
N ALA A 9 2.28 -5.31 3.46
CA ALA A 9 1.44 -4.41 2.69
C ALA A 9 0.92 -5.10 1.41
N LEU A 10 -0.28 -4.73 0.96
CA LEU A 10 -0.73 -5.07 -0.39
C LEU A 10 -0.11 -4.07 -1.37
N GLU A 11 0.76 -4.55 -2.24
CA GLU A 11 1.47 -3.75 -3.23
C GLU A 11 0.99 -4.06 -4.64
N LEU A 12 0.58 -3.02 -5.35
CA LEU A 12 0.22 -3.09 -6.77
C LEU A 12 1.49 -3.25 -7.62
N ARG A 13 1.47 -4.19 -8.57
CA ARG A 13 2.55 -4.50 -9.51
C ARG A 13 2.29 -3.95 -10.91
N GLU A 14 1.02 -3.81 -11.28
CA GLU A 14 0.60 -3.30 -12.56
C GLU A 14 -0.78 -2.65 -12.45
N TYR A 15 -1.07 -1.70 -13.35
CA TYR A 15 -2.41 -1.14 -13.50
C TYR A 15 -3.17 -1.94 -14.55
N SER A 16 -3.95 -2.92 -14.12
CA SER A 16 -4.67 -3.83 -15.01
C SER A 16 -5.94 -4.37 -14.35
N GLU A 17 -6.70 -5.21 -15.06
CA GLU A 17 -7.81 -5.98 -14.49
C GLU A 17 -7.40 -7.38 -14.02
N ASN A 18 -6.12 -7.73 -14.12
CA ASN A 18 -5.64 -9.06 -13.76
C ASN A 18 -5.86 -9.31 -12.25
N ARG A 19 -6.31 -10.53 -11.91
CA ARG A 19 -6.52 -10.92 -10.51
C ARG A 19 -5.24 -10.83 -9.68
N ASN A 20 -4.09 -11.05 -10.30
CA ASN A 20 -2.78 -11.11 -9.64
C ASN A 20 -2.02 -9.77 -9.71
N ARG A 21 -2.70 -8.65 -10.03
CA ARG A 21 -2.10 -7.32 -10.18
C ARG A 21 -1.50 -6.76 -8.88
N ALA A 22 -1.81 -7.34 -7.72
CA ALA A 22 -1.29 -6.93 -6.44
C ALA A 22 -0.91 -8.13 -5.56
N ASN A 23 0.11 -7.98 -4.73
CA ASN A 23 0.64 -9.03 -3.87
C ASN A 23 0.91 -8.52 -2.45
N ILE A 24 0.85 -9.41 -1.48
CA ILE A 24 1.33 -9.11 -0.13
C ILE A 24 2.86 -9.12 -0.15
N VAL A 25 3.47 -8.02 0.26
CA VAL A 25 4.93 -7.84 0.34
C VAL A 25 5.33 -7.47 1.76
N GLU A 26 6.57 -7.78 2.13
CA GLU A 26 7.20 -7.31 3.35
C GLU A 26 8.02 -6.03 3.08
N LYS A 27 7.91 -5.05 3.96
CA LYS A 27 8.59 -3.76 3.86
C LYS A 27 9.23 -3.36 5.17
N THR A 28 10.32 -2.61 5.10
CA THR A 28 10.95 -1.99 6.27
C THR A 28 10.20 -0.73 6.68
N ILE A 29 10.02 -0.55 7.99
CA ILE A 29 9.50 0.71 8.54
C ILE A 29 10.57 1.78 8.35
N ARG A 30 10.17 2.91 7.75
CA ARG A 30 11.05 4.06 7.57
C ARG A 30 11.08 4.91 8.85
N PRO A 31 12.22 5.57 9.16
CA PRO A 31 12.26 6.54 10.25
C PRO A 31 11.21 7.63 10.08
N LEU A 32 10.53 7.98 11.18
CA LEU A 32 9.54 9.05 11.21
C LEU A 32 10.24 10.42 11.15
N LYS A 33 9.70 11.35 10.37
CA LYS A 33 10.07 12.76 10.39
C LYS A 33 9.32 13.50 11.50
N LYS A 34 9.79 14.70 11.84
CA LYS A 34 9.12 15.57 12.82
C LYS A 34 7.65 15.78 12.43
N GLY A 35 6.73 15.42 13.32
CA GLY A 35 5.29 15.56 13.14
C GLY A 35 4.60 14.36 12.49
N GLU A 36 5.34 13.35 12.01
CA GLU A 36 4.74 12.10 11.51
C GLU A 36 4.44 11.13 12.66
N VAL A 37 3.43 10.27 12.47
CA VAL A 37 3.04 9.23 13.42
C VAL A 37 3.07 7.86 12.76
N LEU A 38 3.39 6.82 13.54
CA LEU A 38 3.29 5.43 13.11
C LEU A 38 1.97 4.83 13.57
N ILE A 39 1.16 4.37 12.63
CA ILE A 39 -0.15 3.77 12.90
C ILE A 39 -0.08 2.27 12.64
N ARG A 40 -0.47 1.47 13.62
CA ARG A 40 -0.73 0.03 13.42
C ARG A 40 -2.15 -0.13 12.90
N MET A 41 -2.28 -0.42 11.60
CA MET A 41 -3.57 -0.65 10.97
C MET A 41 -4.26 -1.87 11.60
N HIS A 42 -5.46 -1.68 12.14
CA HIS A 42 -6.32 -2.77 12.62
C HIS A 42 -7.20 -3.32 11.50
N SER A 43 -7.75 -2.42 10.68
CA SER A 43 -8.65 -2.73 9.57
C SER A 43 -8.57 -1.65 8.49
N ALA A 44 -8.86 -2.03 7.25
CA ALA A 44 -9.02 -1.11 6.12
C ALA A 44 -10.21 -1.55 5.27
N SER A 45 -10.97 -0.59 4.73
CA SER A 45 -12.08 -0.88 3.82
C SER A 45 -11.60 -1.09 2.38
N ILE A 46 -12.47 -1.67 1.55
CA ILE A 46 -12.33 -1.66 0.10
C ILE A 46 -13.39 -0.69 -0.43
N ASN A 47 -12.95 0.36 -1.09
CA ASN A 47 -13.81 1.40 -1.66
C ASN A 47 -13.81 1.31 -3.20
N PRO A 48 -14.83 1.85 -3.90
CA PRO A 48 -14.84 1.88 -5.36
C PRO A 48 -13.62 2.58 -5.97
N SER A 49 -13.12 3.63 -5.32
CA SER A 49 -11.92 4.35 -5.73
C SER A 49 -10.67 3.48 -5.76
N ASP A 50 -10.57 2.49 -4.86
CA ASP A 50 -9.43 1.57 -4.83
C ASP A 50 -9.42 0.71 -6.09
N LEU A 51 -10.59 0.22 -6.51
CA LEU A 51 -10.74 -0.57 -7.73
C LEU A 51 -10.39 0.25 -8.98
N MET A 52 -10.81 1.52 -9.04
CA MET A 52 -10.46 2.40 -10.16
C MET A 52 -8.98 2.78 -10.14
N PHE A 53 -8.39 3.00 -8.97
CA PHE A 53 -6.96 3.25 -8.82
C PHE A 53 -6.14 2.06 -9.31
N MET A 54 -6.51 0.83 -8.94
CA MET A 54 -5.82 -0.39 -9.37
C MET A 54 -5.89 -0.63 -10.88
N ARG A 55 -6.87 -0.04 -11.58
CA ARG A 55 -6.98 -0.04 -13.05
C ARG A 55 -6.22 1.10 -13.71
N GLY A 56 -5.65 2.02 -12.93
CA GLY A 56 -5.02 3.23 -13.43
C GLY A 56 -6.01 4.26 -13.98
N LEU A 57 -7.25 4.24 -13.51
CA LEU A 57 -8.34 5.13 -13.95
C LEU A 57 -8.66 6.21 -12.92
N TYR A 58 -7.91 6.30 -11.82
CA TYR A 58 -8.15 7.25 -10.73
C TYR A 58 -6.85 7.67 -10.06
N GLY A 59 -6.72 8.96 -9.71
CA GLY A 59 -5.56 9.50 -9.00
C GLY A 59 -4.26 9.53 -9.81
N ILE A 60 -3.12 9.33 -9.13
CA ILE A 60 -1.77 9.43 -9.70
C ILE A 60 -1.26 8.03 -10.07
N LYS A 61 -0.84 7.84 -11.32
CA LYS A 61 -0.12 6.63 -11.74
C LYS A 61 1.32 6.68 -11.25
N LYS A 62 1.75 5.61 -10.57
CA LYS A 62 3.14 5.40 -10.15
C LYS A 62 3.83 4.50 -11.15
N ASN A 63 5.05 4.83 -11.54
CA ASN A 63 5.86 3.89 -12.31
C ASN A 63 6.24 2.74 -11.38
N PHE A 64 5.89 1.52 -11.75
CA PHE A 64 6.38 0.32 -11.07
C PHE A 64 7.88 0.20 -11.43
N ARG A 65 8.72 0.18 -10.40
CA ARG A 65 10.15 -0.08 -10.54
C ARG A 65 10.42 -1.55 -10.30
#